data_AF-A0A7D5RZ69-F1
#
_entry.id   AF-A0A7D5RZ69-F1
#
_cell.length_a   1.000
_cell.length_b   1.000
_cell.length_c   1.000
_cell.angle_alpha   90.00
_cell.angle_beta   90.00
_cell.angle_gamma   90.00
#
_symmetry.space_group_name_H-M   'P 1'
#
loop_
_entity.id
_entity.type
_entity.pdbx_description
1 polymer ?
#
loop_
_entity_poly.entity_id
_entity_poly.type
_entity_poly.pdbx_seq_one_letter_code
_entity_poly.pdbx_strand_id
1 'polypeptide(L)'
;MLRVLAELGIRAEKVRTSADNLQPGWPVTVLVQRTTVTLPNCPDWTGDPASNLDNRPLRNWSCSTAVNLGLMLADPNDLVHGRTPATPTASIWHGRWRVTARAGPGI
;
A
#
# COMPACT_ATOMS: atom_id res chain seq x y z
N MET A 1 15.38 -6.08 22.29
CA MET A 1 13.97 -6.22 21.82
C MET A 1 13.84 -6.08 20.30
N LEU A 2 14.23 -4.95 19.70
CA LEU A 2 14.18 -4.73 18.23
C LEU A 2 14.87 -5.84 17.42
N ARG A 3 15.94 -6.45 17.94
CA ARG A 3 16.64 -7.57 17.32
C ARG A 3 15.78 -8.84 17.17
N VAL A 4 14.98 -9.17 18.19
CA VAL A 4 14.06 -10.33 18.16
C VAL A 4 12.94 -10.09 17.15
N LEU A 5 12.43 -8.85 17.08
CA LEU A 5 11.41 -8.48 16.09
C LEU A 5 11.97 -8.49 14.66
N ALA A 6 13.23 -8.10 14.47
CA ALA A 6 13.92 -8.16 13.19
C ALA A 6 14.11 -9.61 12.69
N GLU A 7 14.38 -10.56 13.59
CA GLU A 7 14.45 -12.01 13.26
C GLU A 7 13.08 -12.55 12.80
N LEU A 8 11.98 -11.96 13.26
CA LEU A 8 10.63 -12.24 12.78
C LEU A 8 10.26 -11.45 11.51
N GLY A 9 11.21 -10.73 10.92
CA GLY A 9 11.03 -9.96 9.67
C GLY A 9 10.39 -8.58 9.85
N ILE A 10 10.21 -8.11 11.09
CA ILE A 10 9.61 -6.80 11.38
C ILE A 10 10.71 -5.73 11.34
N ARG A 11 10.67 -4.85 10.33
CA ARG A 11 11.61 -3.74 10.19
C ARG A 11 11.43 -2.73 11.33
N ALA A 12 12.54 -2.27 11.90
CA ALA A 12 12.57 -1.29 13.00
C ALA A 12 11.82 0.00 12.68
N GLU A 13 11.86 0.45 11.42
CA GLU A 13 11.15 1.65 10.94
C GLU A 13 9.63 1.59 11.16
N LYS A 14 9.07 0.37 11.19
CA LYS A 14 7.63 0.12 11.37
C LYS A 14 7.23 -0.09 12.84
N VAL A 15 8.19 -0.08 13.76
CA VAL A 15 7.93 -0.30 15.20
C VAL A 15 7.95 1.03 15.92
N ARG A 16 6.83 1.39 16.56
CA ARG A 16 6.76 2.51 17.50
C ARG A 16 6.58 1.97 18.92
N THR A 17 7.32 2.52 19.86
CA THR A 17 7.21 2.21 21.30
C THR A 17 6.50 3.37 22.00
N SER A 18 5.47 3.09 22.81
CA SER A 18 4.68 4.12 23.49
C SER A 18 4.91 4.18 25.01
N ALA A 19 5.97 3.56 25.52
CA ALA A 19 6.26 3.52 26.94
C ALA A 19 7.66 4.06 27.23
N ASP A 20 7.73 4.97 28.19
CA ASP A 20 8.98 5.49 28.75
C ASP A 20 9.32 4.69 30.03
N ASN A 21 10.61 4.44 30.28
CA ASN A 21 11.12 3.76 31.48
C ASN A 21 10.69 2.28 31.67
N LEU A 22 10.77 1.48 30.59
CA LEU A 22 10.58 0.03 30.66
C LEU A 22 11.62 -0.64 31.57
N GLN A 23 11.17 -1.44 32.53
CA GLN A 23 12.05 -2.25 33.40
C GLN A 23 12.12 -3.71 32.92
N PRO A 24 13.26 -4.40 33.13
CA PRO A 24 13.35 -5.83 32.88
C PRO A 24 12.28 -6.61 33.66
N GLY A 25 11.60 -7.56 32.99
CA GLY A 25 10.58 -8.40 33.61
C GLY A 25 9.15 -7.85 33.53
N TRP A 26 8.94 -6.63 33.03
CA TRP A 26 7.59 -6.12 32.76
C TRP A 26 6.97 -6.82 31.53
N PRO A 27 5.65 -7.08 31.54
CA PRO A 27 4.96 -7.65 30.38
C PRO A 27 4.98 -6.66 29.22
N VAL A 28 5.22 -7.18 28.01
CA VAL A 28 5.22 -6.40 26.76
C VAL A 28 3.95 -6.73 25.98
N THR A 29 3.19 -5.70 25.61
CA THR A 29 2.07 -5.84 24.67
C THR A 29 2.52 -5.44 23.28
N VAL A 30 2.25 -6.30 22.30
CA VAL A 30 2.52 -6.01 20.88
C VAL A 30 1.20 -5.71 20.19
N LEU A 31 1.05 -4.49 19.67
CA LEU A 31 -0.07 -4.10 18.83
C LEU A 31 0.34 -4.22 17.36
N VAL A 32 -0.41 -5.00 16.59
CA VAL A 32 -0.23 -5.12 15.14
C VAL A 32 -1.39 -4.43 14.45
N GLN A 33 -1.10 -3.41 13.65
CA GLN A 33 -2.09 -2.74 12.82
C GLN A 33 -1.95 -3.22 11.37
N ARG A 34 -3.08 -3.62 10.78
CA ARG A 34 -3.17 -4.02 9.37
C ARG A 34 -4.27 -3.22 8.70
N THR A 35 -3.94 -2.62 7.57
CA THR A 35 -4.92 -1.99 6.67
C THR A 35 -5.36 -3.02 5.62
N THR A 36 -6.65 -3.08 5.32
CA THR A 36 -7.23 -3.96 4.31
C THR A 36 -8.18 -3.16 3.42
N VAL A 37 -8.31 -3.57 2.16
CA VAL A 37 -9.29 -2.99 1.24
C VAL A 37 -10.59 -3.81 1.33
N THR A 38 -11.71 -3.15 1.63
CA THR A 38 -13.04 -3.75 1.49
C THR A 38 -13.50 -3.54 0.06
N LEU A 39 -13.68 -4.63 -0.68
CA LEU A 39 -14.11 -4.57 -2.07
C LEU A 39 -15.62 -4.33 -2.17
N PRO A 40 -16.10 -3.59 -3.18
CA PRO A 40 -17.53 -3.49 -3.44
C PRO A 40 -18.11 -4.87 -3.78
N ASN A 41 -19.38 -5.08 -3.43
CA ASN A 41 -20.06 -6.35 -3.64
C ASN A 41 -20.41 -6.53 -5.13
N CYS A 42 -19.53 -7.19 -5.87
CA CYS A 42 -19.68 -7.49 -7.29
C CYS A 42 -19.34 -8.94 -7.57
N PRO A 43 -19.93 -9.55 -8.62
CA PRO A 43 -20.74 -8.94 -9.69
C PRO A 43 -22.21 -8.62 -9.34
N ASP A 44 -22.80 -7.65 -10.05
CA ASP A 44 -24.25 -7.35 -10.10
C ASP A 44 -24.85 -7.87 -11.42
N TRP A 45 -25.84 -8.78 -11.31
CA TRP A 45 -26.52 -9.43 -12.43
C TRP A 45 -27.97 -8.97 -12.62
N THR A 46 -28.37 -7.88 -11.96
CA THR A 46 -29.75 -7.37 -12.04
C THR A 46 -30.11 -6.72 -13.38
N GLY A 47 -29.13 -6.52 -14.28
CA GLY A 47 -29.33 -6.02 -15.64
C GLY A 47 -28.86 -7.01 -16.71
N ASP A 48 -29.29 -6.78 -17.96
CA ASP A 48 -28.81 -7.54 -19.11
C ASP A 48 -27.31 -7.22 -19.37
N PRO A 49 -26.41 -8.22 -19.30
CA PRO A 49 -24.99 -8.02 -19.58
C PRO A 49 -24.67 -7.89 -21.07
N ALA A 50 -25.57 -8.31 -21.96
CA ALA A 50 -25.37 -8.31 -23.41
C ALA A 50 -25.89 -7.04 -24.09
N SER A 51 -26.91 -6.39 -23.52
CA SER A 51 -27.49 -5.18 -24.11
C SER A 51 -27.96 -4.17 -23.08
N ASN A 52 -27.70 -2.90 -23.36
CA ASN A 52 -28.40 -1.79 -22.73
C ASN A 52 -28.84 -0.79 -23.83
N LEU A 53 -30.09 -0.34 -23.76
CA LEU A 53 -30.69 0.56 -24.76
C LEU A 53 -30.79 2.01 -24.25
N ASP A 54 -30.41 2.23 -23.00
CA ASP A 54 -30.46 3.53 -22.33
C ASP A 54 -29.15 4.33 -22.46
N ASN A 55 -28.19 3.83 -23.26
CA ASN A 55 -26.87 4.42 -23.48
C ASN A 55 -26.14 4.74 -22.15
N ARG A 56 -26.25 3.83 -21.19
CA ARG A 56 -25.59 3.93 -19.88
C ARG A 56 -24.44 2.94 -19.77
N PRO A 57 -23.46 3.18 -18.88
CA PRO A 57 -22.46 2.17 -18.56
C PRO A 57 -23.12 0.87 -18.03
N LEU A 58 -22.56 -0.28 -18.41
CA LEU A 58 -23.01 -1.58 -17.86
C LEU A 58 -22.83 -1.62 -16.34
N ARG A 59 -23.73 -2.32 -15.63
CA ARG A 59 -23.77 -2.42 -14.16
C ARG A 59 -22.39 -2.70 -13.52
N ASN A 60 -21.63 -3.61 -14.11
CA ASN A 60 -20.33 -4.05 -13.58
C ASN A 60 -19.12 -3.22 -14.05
N TRP A 61 -19.30 -2.24 -14.95
CA TRP A 61 -18.17 -1.51 -15.53
C TRP A 61 -17.35 -0.75 -14.46
N SER A 62 -17.99 0.14 -13.71
CA SER A 62 -17.29 0.92 -12.68
C SER A 62 -16.92 0.07 -11.46
N CYS A 63 -17.69 -0.97 -11.15
CA CYS A 63 -17.38 -1.84 -10.03
C CYS A 63 -16.16 -2.74 -10.29
N SER A 64 -16.09 -3.38 -11.46
CA SER A 64 -14.94 -4.21 -11.83
C SER A 64 -13.64 -3.39 -11.82
N THR A 65 -13.70 -2.13 -12.25
CA THR A 65 -12.58 -1.19 -12.14
C THR A 65 -12.11 -1.02 -10.68
N ALA A 66 -13.04 -0.79 -9.74
CA ALA A 66 -12.72 -0.65 -8.33
C ALA A 66 -12.20 -1.95 -7.70
N VAL A 67 -12.76 -3.10 -8.07
CA VAL A 67 -12.31 -4.42 -7.61
C VAL A 67 -10.88 -4.69 -8.08
N ASN A 68 -10.62 -4.49 -9.38
CA ASN A 68 -9.28 -4.70 -9.94
C ASN A 68 -8.25 -3.79 -9.28
N LEU A 69 -8.59 -2.51 -9.06
CA LEU A 69 -7.71 -1.60 -8.33
C LEU A 69 -7.44 -2.11 -6.91
N GLY A 70 -8.49 -2.46 -6.15
CA GLY A 70 -8.35 -2.96 -4.78
C GLY A 70 -7.53 -4.24 -4.66
N LEU A 71 -7.55 -5.10 -5.68
CA LEU A 71 -6.79 -6.35 -5.73
C LEU A 71 -5.33 -6.19 -6.19
N MET A 72 -5.01 -5.13 -6.92
CA MET A 72 -3.66 -4.90 -7.47
C MET A 72 -2.77 -4.03 -6.59
N LEU A 73 -3.32 -3.35 -5.59
CA LEU A 73 -2.54 -2.46 -4.73
C LEU A 73 -1.56 -3.23 -3.84
N ALA A 74 -0.30 -2.78 -3.86
CA ALA A 74 0.74 -3.32 -2.99
C ALA A 74 0.61 -2.88 -1.53
N ASP A 75 0.14 -1.65 -1.27
CA ASP A 75 -0.15 -1.13 0.07
C ASP A 75 -1.56 -0.52 0.12
N PRO A 76 -2.50 -1.10 0.90
CA PRO A 76 -3.85 -0.56 1.06
C PRO A 76 -3.92 0.89 1.59
N ASN A 77 -2.91 1.37 2.29
CA ASN A 77 -2.89 2.76 2.80
C ASN A 77 -2.80 3.80 1.69
N ASP A 78 -2.34 3.40 0.50
CA ASP A 78 -2.22 4.29 -0.65
C ASP A 78 -3.58 4.82 -1.11
N LEU A 79 -4.68 4.11 -0.83
CA LEU A 79 -6.04 4.59 -1.15
C LEU A 79 -6.47 5.79 -0.31
N VAL A 80 -5.87 6.00 0.87
CA VAL A 80 -6.28 7.05 1.80
C VAL A 80 -5.43 8.31 1.61
N HIS A 81 -4.11 8.14 1.49
CA HIS A 81 -3.17 9.28 1.50
C HIS A 81 -2.31 9.39 0.24
N GLY A 82 -2.31 8.38 -0.64
CA GLY A 82 -1.37 8.30 -1.75
C GLY A 82 0.09 8.19 -1.29
N ARG A 83 1.02 8.06 -2.25
CA ARG A 83 2.46 8.10 -1.99
C ARG A 83 3.05 9.38 -2.52
N THR A 84 4.02 9.93 -1.79
CA THR A 84 4.90 10.95 -2.37
C THR A 84 5.67 10.30 -3.51
N PRO A 85 5.57 10.82 -4.75
CA PRO A 85 6.32 10.30 -5.86
C PRO A 85 7.81 10.41 -5.54
N ALA A 86 8.55 9.36 -5.89
CA ALA A 86 9.99 9.38 -5.76
C ALA A 86 10.55 10.45 -6.70
N THR A 87 11.62 11.15 -6.31
CA THR A 87 12.31 12.08 -7.22
C THR A 87 12.68 11.34 -8.51
N PRO A 88 12.76 11.99 -9.69
CA PRO A 88 13.09 11.31 -10.95
C PRO A 88 14.40 10.51 -10.93
N THR A 89 15.26 10.77 -9.93
CA THR A 89 16.52 10.06 -9.65
C THR A 89 16.38 8.85 -8.71
N ALA A 90 15.22 8.64 -8.10
CA ALA A 90 14.93 7.48 -7.29
C ALA A 90 14.56 6.32 -8.22
N SER A 91 15.54 5.44 -8.41
CA SER A 91 15.49 4.25 -9.25
C SER A 91 14.21 3.45 -9.06
N ILE A 92 13.39 3.39 -10.11
CA ILE A 92 12.26 2.47 -10.23
C ILE A 92 12.77 1.14 -10.81
N TRP A 93 13.79 0.51 -10.22
CA TRP A 93 14.26 -0.82 -10.67
C TRP A 93 14.88 -1.66 -9.54
N HIS A 94 14.40 -2.91 -9.45
CA HIS A 94 15.09 -4.02 -8.80
C HIS A 94 16.31 -4.39 -9.64
N GLY A 95 17.49 -3.91 -9.26
CA GLY A 95 18.73 -4.22 -9.99
C GLY A 95 19.80 -3.17 -9.77
N ARG A 96 20.85 -3.56 -9.07
CA ARG A 96 21.99 -2.74 -8.65
C ARG A 96 22.75 -2.15 -9.85
N TRP A 97 22.40 -0.95 -10.30
CA TRP A 97 23.30 -0.10 -11.07
C TRP A 97 23.26 1.33 -10.52
N ARG A 98 24.38 1.77 -9.93
CA ARG A 98 24.55 3.11 -9.38
C ARG A 98 25.04 4.03 -10.49
N VAL A 99 24.14 4.80 -11.10
CA VAL A 99 24.54 5.91 -11.97
C VAL A 99 24.79 7.13 -11.07
N THR A 100 26.05 7.50 -10.87
CA THR A 100 26.40 8.76 -10.20
C THR A 100 26.25 9.91 -11.20
N ALA A 101 25.12 10.61 -11.17
CA ALA A 101 24.99 11.87 -11.87
C ALA A 101 25.75 12.96 -11.07
N ARG A 102 26.80 13.53 -11.66
CA ARG A 102 27.47 14.73 -11.13
C ARG A 102 26.65 15.94 -11.60
N ALA A 103 26.05 16.68 -10.68
CA ALA A 103 25.45 17.96 -11.00
C ALA A 103 26.55 18.94 -11.48
N GLY A 104 26.42 19.44 -12.70
CA GLY A 104 27.16 20.62 -13.16
C GLY A 104 26.50 21.90 -12.63
N PRO A 105 27.22 23.04 -12.59
CA PRO A 105 26.61 24.30 -12.17
C PRO A 105 25.51 24.68 -13.16
N GLY A 106 24.31 24.91 -12.62
CA GLY A 106 23.16 25.38 -13.39
C GLY A 106 23.41 26.76 -14.00
N ILE A 107 22.75 27.02 -15.12
CA ILE A 107 22.50 28.37 -15.63
C ILE A 107 21.48 29.08 -14.76
#